data_AF-A0A847GQ97-F1
#
_entry.id   AF-A0A847GQ97-F1
#
_cell.length_a   1.000
_cell.length_b   1.000
_cell.length_c   1.000
_cell.angle_alpha   90.00
_cell.angle_beta   90.00
_cell.angle_gamma   90.00
#
_symmetry.space_group_name_H-M   'P 1'
#
loop_
_entity.id
_entity.type
_entity.pdbx_description
1 polymer ?
#
loop_
_entity_poly.entity_id
_entity_poly.type
_entity_poly.pdbx_seq_one_letter_code
_entity_poly.pdbx_strand_id
1 'polypeptide(L)'
;MSRGLDWEHLRRECRRPLGDLQPFDASQLCLDFGGLARWCLRPEVLALARAEDSVPDVIRGTWQAPASVPAAHGACWVVFGTDLPNEVPLMRPAFVLPLRWVPSDAEGASLSADAGNAEQEAGEESRDDDHETLPHGLTSLRDRVLEALGRSPQAVGKRWTLEVAGELGTPDLRRFDLACESGWAALAAGLLVAAEGGVPDGCVFATGCWSPGAGIRPVGEDHLAAKLAVASELGATHFFVPDSQASRARALARERCAGPPEIGTLYESTPEPRRALRDYLRHFDLPPDRGASRDSRRRYYLRQGDEAWAKEYYRQNLLPEIIEHCRSQLHAAGWTDRPTHLVTIASDNSELVPLGIEVLRPAKCLVVYTEDYAAKTALTRDMARNNTVGCEVDEGDFADLDALREGMSEVIEKFLIGSDAERVVFDLTPGPKDVSFSWMLDVAAPENRLFYLRHRRQGFKVDPFSEQPQIWIAGKGWGEEDEDPSDSLSWERPSERR
;
A
#
# COMPACT_ATOMS: atom_id res chain seq x y z
N MET A 1 -12.13 16.36 32.48
CA MET A 1 -13.18 15.41 32.90
C MET A 1 -14.10 15.19 31.71
N SER A 2 -13.95 14.09 30.98
CA SER A 2 -14.97 13.71 29.99
C SER A 2 -16.19 13.24 30.78
N ARG A 3 -17.32 13.93 30.64
CA ARG A 3 -18.59 13.31 31.01
C ARG A 3 -18.80 12.19 29.99
N GLY A 4 -18.99 10.95 30.47
CA GLY A 4 -19.39 9.86 29.60
C GLY A 4 -20.67 10.23 28.85
N LEU A 5 -20.81 9.77 27.61
CA LEU A 5 -22.01 10.02 26.81
C LEU A 5 -23.20 9.30 27.47
N ASP A 6 -24.23 10.05 27.85
CA ASP A 6 -25.50 9.46 28.30
C ASP A 6 -26.29 9.00 27.07
N TRP A 7 -26.03 7.75 26.66
CA TRP A 7 -26.62 7.20 25.45
C TRP A 7 -28.13 7.01 25.54
N GLU A 8 -28.69 6.80 26.73
CA GLU A 8 -30.13 6.71 26.91
C GLU A 8 -30.79 8.08 26.69
N HIS A 9 -30.17 9.14 27.21
CA HIS A 9 -30.59 10.50 26.93
C HIS A 9 -30.50 10.82 25.43
N LEU A 10 -29.36 10.55 24.79
CA LEU A 10 -29.16 10.82 23.36
C LEU A 10 -30.15 10.05 22.48
N ARG A 11 -30.41 8.78 22.78
CA ARG A 11 -31.43 7.99 22.06
C ARG A 11 -32.84 8.57 22.25
N ARG A 12 -33.17 9.08 23.44
CA ARG A 12 -34.45 9.74 23.71
C ARG A 12 -34.60 11.04 22.92
N GLU A 13 -33.55 11.86 22.84
CA GLU A 13 -33.60 13.10 22.05
C GLU A 13 -33.68 12.78 20.55
N CYS A 14 -32.91 11.80 20.07
CA CYS A 14 -32.93 11.40 18.66
C CYS A 14 -34.27 10.81 18.19
N ARG A 15 -35.16 10.38 19.11
CA ARG A 15 -36.53 9.92 18.84
C ARG A 15 -37.49 11.04 18.45
N ARG A 16 -37.16 12.30 18.74
CA ARG A 16 -38.02 13.44 18.45
C ARG A 16 -38.17 13.64 16.94
N PRO A 17 -39.36 13.98 16.43
CA PRO A 17 -39.51 14.39 15.04
C PRO A 17 -38.65 15.61 14.73
N LEU A 18 -38.05 15.66 13.53
CA LEU A 18 -37.23 16.80 13.10
C LEU A 18 -37.99 18.13 13.15
N GLY A 19 -39.30 18.13 12.87
CA GLY A 19 -40.14 19.32 12.91
C GLY A 19 -40.38 19.89 14.31
N ASP A 20 -40.15 19.09 15.36
CA ASP A 20 -40.31 19.49 16.76
C ASP A 20 -38.99 19.94 17.39
N LEU A 21 -37.89 19.89 16.64
CA LEU A 21 -36.57 20.27 17.11
C LEU A 21 -36.38 21.79 16.94
N GLN A 22 -35.99 22.48 18.01
CA GLN A 22 -35.63 23.90 17.97
C GLN A 22 -34.11 24.09 17.79
N PRO A 23 -33.62 25.26 17.34
CA PRO A 23 -32.17 25.52 17.19
C PRO A 23 -31.36 25.22 18.45
N PHE A 24 -31.83 25.70 19.60
CA PHE A 24 -31.21 25.43 20.90
C PHE A 24 -31.10 23.94 21.19
N ASP A 25 -32.18 23.17 21.04
CA ASP A 25 -32.20 21.73 21.28
C ASP A 25 -31.26 20.98 20.32
N ALA A 26 -31.26 21.36 19.04
CA ALA A 26 -30.38 20.77 18.03
C ALA A 26 -28.91 21.05 18.37
N SER A 27 -28.60 22.24 18.85
CA SER A 27 -27.26 22.62 19.28
C SER A 27 -26.80 21.85 20.52
N GLN A 28 -27.68 21.68 21.51
CA GLN A 28 -27.40 20.90 22.70
C GLN A 28 -27.15 19.44 22.32
N LEU A 29 -27.98 18.87 21.44
CA LEU A 29 -27.78 17.53 20.91
C LEU A 29 -26.43 17.38 20.20
N CYS A 30 -26.03 18.36 19.38
CA CYS A 30 -24.71 18.34 18.72
C CYS A 30 -23.55 18.43 19.72
N LEU A 31 -23.69 19.26 20.76
CA LEU A 31 -22.70 19.37 21.83
C LEU A 31 -22.59 18.07 22.63
N ASP A 32 -23.72 17.43 22.92
CA ASP A 32 -23.76 16.17 23.66
C ASP A 32 -23.15 15.02 22.83
N PHE A 33 -23.35 14.98 21.52
CA PHE A 33 -22.64 14.05 20.63
C PHE A 33 -21.15 14.37 20.46
N GLY A 34 -20.74 15.62 20.74
CA GLY A 34 -19.36 16.08 20.53
C GLY A 34 -18.87 15.86 19.10
N GLY A 35 -17.67 15.28 18.95
CA GLY A 35 -17.06 15.01 17.64
C GLY A 35 -17.85 14.04 16.76
N LEU A 36 -18.78 13.25 17.33
CA LEU A 36 -19.62 12.30 16.60
C LEU A 36 -20.80 12.96 15.89
N ALA A 37 -21.17 14.18 16.26
CA ALA A 37 -22.37 14.84 15.75
C ALA A 37 -22.38 14.89 14.22
N ARG A 38 -21.26 15.31 13.61
CA ARG A 38 -21.12 15.41 12.15
C ARG A 38 -21.22 14.07 11.41
N TRP A 39 -20.91 12.98 12.10
CA TRP A 39 -20.94 11.63 11.54
C TRP A 39 -22.32 11.01 11.69
N CYS A 40 -22.93 11.12 12.87
CA CYS A 40 -24.14 10.37 13.22
C CYS A 40 -25.44 11.13 12.92
N LEU A 41 -25.45 12.46 13.06
CA LEU A 41 -26.66 13.27 12.92
C LEU A 41 -26.90 13.65 11.47
N ARG A 42 -28.18 13.80 11.13
CA ARG A 42 -28.62 14.24 9.81
C ARG A 42 -28.13 15.67 9.49
N PRO A 43 -27.82 15.98 8.22
CA PRO A 43 -27.43 17.33 7.81
C PRO A 43 -28.41 18.42 8.23
N GLU A 44 -29.71 18.11 8.26
CA GLU A 44 -30.77 19.05 8.67
C GLU A 44 -30.67 19.41 10.15
N VAL A 45 -30.29 18.47 11.02
CA VAL A 45 -30.06 18.71 12.45
C VAL A 45 -28.84 19.60 12.64
N LEU A 46 -27.75 19.32 11.92
CA LEU A 46 -26.53 20.14 11.94
C LEU A 46 -26.78 21.56 11.40
N ALA A 47 -27.62 21.70 10.37
CA ALA A 47 -28.02 23.00 9.85
C ALA A 47 -28.85 23.79 10.87
N LEU A 48 -29.80 23.14 11.54
CA LEU A 48 -30.63 23.76 12.57
C LEU A 48 -29.80 24.16 13.80
N ALA A 49 -28.89 23.31 14.25
CA ALA A 49 -27.97 23.59 15.36
C ALA A 49 -27.11 24.83 15.11
N ARG A 50 -26.67 25.06 13.87
CA ARG A 50 -25.87 26.25 13.50
C ARG A 50 -26.66 27.56 13.56
N ALA A 51 -27.99 27.52 13.50
CA ALA A 51 -28.82 28.71 13.63
C ALA A 51 -28.89 29.22 15.09
N GLU A 52 -28.36 28.47 16.06
CA GLU A 52 -28.29 28.90 17.46
C GLU A 52 -27.09 29.84 17.68
N ASP A 53 -27.38 31.11 17.96
CA ASP A 53 -26.36 32.16 18.11
C ASP A 53 -25.60 32.12 19.43
N SER A 54 -26.10 31.39 20.43
CA SER A 54 -25.39 31.21 21.70
C SER A 54 -24.18 30.26 21.59
N VAL A 55 -24.08 29.46 20.53
CA VAL A 55 -22.93 28.56 20.30
C VAL A 55 -21.76 29.34 19.67
N PRO A 56 -20.54 29.24 20.23
CA PRO A 56 -19.36 29.86 19.63
C PRO A 56 -19.13 29.47 18.17
N ASP A 57 -18.77 30.44 17.31
CA ASP A 57 -18.53 30.25 15.87
C ASP A 57 -17.53 29.14 15.55
N VAL A 58 -16.51 28.97 16.39
CA VAL A 58 -15.51 27.90 16.23
C VAL A 58 -16.17 26.53 16.28
N ILE A 59 -17.11 26.32 17.22
CA ILE A 59 -17.85 25.06 17.35
C ILE A 59 -18.82 24.91 16.18
N ARG A 60 -19.59 25.97 15.84
CA ARG A 60 -20.52 25.95 14.71
C ARG A 60 -19.82 25.61 13.39
N GLY A 61 -18.60 26.11 13.19
CA GLY A 61 -17.76 25.81 12.03
C GLY A 61 -17.42 24.31 11.91
N THR A 62 -17.24 23.60 13.03
CA THR A 62 -16.96 22.15 12.98
C THR A 62 -18.14 21.32 12.46
N TRP A 63 -19.38 21.81 12.62
CA TRP A 63 -20.59 21.18 12.10
C TRP A 63 -20.85 21.48 10.62
N GLN A 64 -20.21 22.52 10.08
CA GLN A 64 -20.31 22.89 8.66
C GLN A 64 -19.27 22.17 7.80
N ALA A 65 -18.08 21.92 8.34
CA ALA A 65 -17.02 21.26 7.60
C ALA A 65 -17.47 19.85 7.19
N PRO A 66 -17.29 19.47 5.91
CA PRO A 66 -17.54 18.09 5.50
C PRO A 66 -16.66 17.16 6.34
N ALA A 67 -17.24 16.05 6.80
CA ALA A 67 -16.49 15.06 7.51
C ALA A 67 -15.45 14.42 6.56
N SER A 68 -14.21 14.31 7.02
CA SER A 68 -13.13 13.63 6.30
C SER A 68 -12.69 12.44 7.12
N VAL A 69 -12.55 11.27 6.50
CA VAL A 69 -11.97 10.12 7.19
C VAL A 69 -10.46 10.32 7.36
N PRO A 70 -9.87 9.90 8.49
CA PRO A 70 -8.43 10.05 8.71
C PRO A 70 -7.61 9.19 7.73
N ALA A 71 -6.62 9.79 7.07
CA ALA A 71 -5.65 9.10 6.22
C ALA A 71 -4.30 8.95 6.94
N ALA A 72 -4.32 8.30 8.11
CA ALA A 72 -3.14 8.09 8.96
C ALA A 72 -2.81 6.61 9.12
N HIS A 73 -1.57 6.30 9.51
CA HIS A 73 -1.18 4.91 9.82
C HIS A 73 -2.12 4.30 10.88
N GLY A 74 -2.62 3.10 10.58
CA GLY A 74 -3.59 2.40 11.41
C GLY A 74 -5.04 2.82 11.20
N ALA A 75 -5.32 3.92 10.50
CA ALA A 75 -6.69 4.37 10.32
C ALA A 75 -7.53 3.35 9.56
N CYS A 76 -8.80 3.28 9.92
CA CYS A 76 -9.83 2.53 9.21
C CYS A 76 -11.18 3.13 9.55
N TRP A 77 -12.23 2.74 8.85
CA TRP A 77 -13.56 3.25 9.12
C TRP A 77 -14.62 2.24 8.76
N VAL A 78 -15.66 2.18 9.58
CA VAL A 78 -16.79 1.28 9.36
C VAL A 78 -18.01 2.10 9.02
N VAL A 79 -18.71 1.70 7.95
CA VAL A 79 -20.02 2.26 7.59
C VAL A 79 -21.11 1.43 8.26
N PHE A 80 -21.77 1.99 9.26
CA PHE A 80 -22.88 1.35 9.97
C PHE A 80 -24.20 1.66 9.27
N GLY A 81 -25.01 0.63 9.09
CA GLY A 81 -26.44 0.81 8.83
C GLY A 81 -27.17 0.90 10.16
N THR A 82 -28.20 1.72 10.23
CA THR A 82 -29.12 1.76 11.37
C THR A 82 -30.44 1.15 10.92
N ASP A 83 -30.97 0.21 11.69
CA ASP A 83 -32.37 -0.27 11.57
C ASP A 83 -33.37 0.71 12.20
N LEU A 84 -32.83 1.79 12.77
CA LEU A 84 -33.54 2.76 13.55
C LEU A 84 -34.00 4.03 12.80
N PRO A 85 -34.08 4.17 11.45
CA PRO A 85 -34.52 5.44 10.86
C PRO A 85 -35.90 5.89 11.34
N ASN A 86 -36.76 4.92 11.67
CA ASN A 86 -38.09 5.16 12.23
C ASN A 86 -38.07 5.38 13.75
N GLU A 87 -37.05 4.89 14.45
CA GLU A 87 -36.91 5.06 15.90
C GLU A 87 -36.11 6.30 16.29
N VAL A 88 -35.09 6.69 15.52
CA VAL A 88 -34.21 7.82 15.78
C VAL A 88 -34.12 8.72 14.54
N PRO A 89 -35.22 9.38 14.13
CA PRO A 89 -35.31 10.13 12.87
C PRO A 89 -34.33 11.30 12.72
N LEU A 90 -33.66 11.71 13.81
CA LEU A 90 -32.60 12.73 13.81
C LEU A 90 -31.22 12.19 13.42
N MET A 91 -31.00 10.88 13.50
CA MET A 91 -29.76 10.23 13.06
C MET A 91 -29.82 9.87 11.58
N ARG A 92 -28.65 9.75 10.96
CA ARG A 92 -28.54 9.29 9.58
C ARG A 92 -28.93 7.81 9.49
N PRO A 93 -29.58 7.37 8.40
CA PRO A 93 -29.86 5.95 8.17
C PRO A 93 -28.59 5.07 8.13
N ALA A 94 -27.47 5.66 7.70
CA ALA A 94 -26.14 5.08 7.83
C ALA A 94 -25.12 6.17 8.15
N PHE A 95 -24.07 5.82 8.88
CA PHE A 95 -22.98 6.73 9.20
C PHE A 95 -21.63 6.01 9.25
N VAL A 96 -20.56 6.79 9.22
CA VAL A 96 -19.19 6.29 9.29
C VAL A 96 -18.63 6.52 10.69
N LEU A 97 -18.00 5.50 11.28
CA LEU A 97 -17.17 5.67 12.48
C LEU A 97 -15.69 5.54 12.10
N PRO A 98 -14.93 6.64 12.17
CA PRO A 98 -13.48 6.61 12.12
C PRO A 98 -12.87 5.84 13.30
N LEU A 99 -12.01 4.88 12.99
CA LEU A 99 -11.34 3.99 13.92
C LEU A 99 -9.85 3.94 13.60
N ARG A 100 -9.06 3.39 14.51
CA ARG A 100 -7.62 3.21 14.33
C ARG A 100 -7.11 1.95 15.01
N TRP A 101 -6.32 1.18 14.28
CA TRP A 101 -5.48 0.12 14.83
C TRP A 101 -4.21 0.72 15.42
N VAL A 102 -3.94 0.43 16.68
CA VAL A 102 -2.77 0.90 17.42
C VAL A 102 -1.98 -0.32 17.90
N PRO A 103 -0.64 -0.36 17.70
CA PRO A 103 0.17 -1.41 18.31
C PRO A 103 0.15 -1.21 19.84
N SER A 104 -0.17 -2.26 20.58
CA SER A 104 -0.08 -2.26 22.03
C SER A 104 1.40 -2.35 22.41
N ASP A 105 1.94 -1.28 23.02
CA ASP A 105 3.33 -1.16 23.45
C ASP A 105 3.72 -2.09 24.63
N ALA A 106 3.04 -3.23 24.79
CA ALA A 106 3.21 -4.13 25.92
C ALA A 106 4.64 -4.68 26.11
N GLU A 107 5.54 -4.51 25.13
CA GLU A 107 6.95 -4.89 25.23
C GLU A 107 7.91 -3.68 25.43
N GLY A 108 7.46 -2.46 25.18
CA GLY A 108 8.29 -1.24 25.30
C GLY A 108 8.42 -0.71 26.73
N ALA A 109 7.47 -1.03 27.61
CA ALA A 109 7.49 -0.56 29.00
C ALA A 109 8.35 -1.41 29.96
N SER A 110 8.76 -2.62 29.56
CA SER A 110 9.47 -3.54 30.46
C SER A 110 11.00 -3.53 30.35
N LEU A 111 11.59 -2.77 29.41
CA LEU A 111 13.05 -2.70 29.24
C LEU A 111 13.69 -1.41 29.81
N SER A 112 12.93 -0.55 30.50
CA SER A 112 13.48 0.60 31.24
C SER A 112 13.58 0.39 32.75
N ALA A 113 13.45 -0.84 33.25
CA ALA A 113 13.38 -1.16 34.68
C ALA A 113 14.73 -1.56 35.33
N ASP A 114 15.86 -1.06 34.81
CA ASP A 114 17.19 -1.21 35.45
C ASP A 114 17.63 0.05 36.23
N ALA A 115 16.65 0.89 36.62
CA ALA A 115 16.88 2.04 37.49
C ALA A 115 16.12 1.88 38.83
N GLY A 116 16.73 1.12 39.74
CA GLY A 116 16.70 1.39 41.19
C GLY A 116 15.39 1.12 41.95
N ASN A 117 15.37 0.00 42.66
CA ASN A 117 14.45 -0.34 43.75
C ASN A 117 14.23 0.81 44.76
N ALA A 118 12.98 1.15 45.03
CA ALA A 118 12.52 1.58 46.36
C ALA A 118 11.03 1.26 46.53
N GLU A 119 10.78 0.27 47.37
CA GLU A 119 9.55 -0.13 48.07
C GLU A 119 8.32 0.79 47.89
N GLN A 120 7.29 0.27 47.22
CA GLN A 120 5.92 0.74 47.43
C GLN A 120 4.94 -0.44 47.34
N GLU A 121 4.87 -1.19 48.44
CA GLU A 121 3.73 -2.05 48.77
C GLU A 121 2.54 -1.16 49.14
N ALA A 122 1.51 -1.12 48.28
CA ALA A 122 0.08 -0.96 48.62
C ALA A 122 -0.71 -0.47 47.39
N GLY A 123 -1.57 -1.34 46.85
CA GLY A 123 -2.61 -0.95 45.91
C GLY A 123 -2.65 -1.77 44.62
N GLU A 124 -2.87 -3.08 44.71
CA GLU A 124 -3.47 -3.87 43.61
C GLU A 124 -4.94 -3.46 43.41
N GLU A 125 -5.20 -2.18 43.12
CA GLU A 125 -6.47 -1.75 42.57
C GLU A 125 -6.42 -1.96 41.05
N SER A 126 -6.90 -3.14 40.62
CA SER A 126 -7.58 -3.42 39.36
C SER A 126 -7.41 -2.35 38.26
N ARG A 127 -6.23 -2.31 37.61
CA ARG A 127 -5.93 -1.42 36.48
C ARG A 127 -6.45 -1.91 35.12
N ASP A 128 -7.12 -3.07 35.08
CA ASP A 128 -7.35 -3.77 33.80
C ASP A 128 -8.70 -3.51 33.11
N ASP A 129 -9.72 -2.95 33.77
CA ASP A 129 -11.08 -2.86 33.18
C ASP A 129 -11.51 -1.46 32.69
N ASP A 130 -10.75 -0.39 32.97
CA ASP A 130 -11.27 0.99 32.84
C ASP A 130 -11.03 1.69 31.49
N HIS A 131 -10.49 1.00 30.47
CA HIS A 131 -10.09 1.64 29.22
C HIS A 131 -10.86 1.24 27.95
N GLU A 132 -11.76 0.24 28.02
CA GLU A 132 -12.52 -0.14 26.83
C GLU A 132 -13.68 0.84 26.58
N THR A 133 -13.47 1.79 25.67
CA THR A 133 -14.48 2.81 25.30
C THR A 133 -15.33 2.39 24.10
N LEU A 134 -15.02 1.26 23.46
CA LEU A 134 -15.71 0.79 22.27
C LEU A 134 -17.05 0.10 22.60
N PRO A 135 -18.03 0.12 21.68
CA PRO A 135 -19.20 -0.74 21.76
C PRO A 135 -18.83 -2.22 21.82
N HIS A 136 -19.56 -3.01 22.61
CA HIS A 136 -19.36 -4.46 22.70
C HIS A 136 -19.34 -5.17 21.33
N GLY A 137 -20.21 -4.74 20.40
CA GLY A 137 -20.24 -5.28 19.04
C GLY A 137 -18.95 -5.03 18.25
N LEU A 138 -18.31 -3.87 18.45
CA LEU A 138 -17.03 -3.54 17.81
C LEU A 138 -15.86 -4.26 18.48
N THR A 139 -15.87 -4.40 19.80
CA THR A 139 -14.91 -5.25 20.53
C THR A 139 -14.96 -6.70 20.04
N SER A 140 -16.16 -7.29 19.95
CA SER A 140 -16.35 -8.63 19.43
C SER A 140 -15.88 -8.77 17.98
N LEU A 141 -16.11 -7.75 17.15
CA LEU A 141 -15.68 -7.74 15.75
C LEU A 141 -14.16 -7.60 15.61
N ARG A 142 -13.52 -6.74 16.41
CA ARG A 142 -12.07 -6.59 16.52
C ARG A 142 -11.44 -7.95 16.80
N ASP A 143 -11.93 -8.66 17.81
CA ASP A 143 -11.36 -9.95 18.23
C ASP A 143 -11.49 -11.00 17.13
N ARG A 144 -12.60 -11.02 16.39
CA ARG A 144 -12.77 -11.89 15.22
C ARG A 144 -11.86 -11.53 14.05
N VAL A 145 -11.56 -10.26 13.84
CA VAL A 145 -10.57 -9.82 12.84
C VAL A 145 -9.18 -10.32 13.24
N LEU A 146 -8.81 -10.14 14.52
CA LEU A 146 -7.54 -10.61 15.07
C LEU A 146 -7.42 -12.14 14.98
N GLU A 147 -8.48 -12.88 15.30
CA GLU A 147 -8.52 -14.35 15.18
C GLU A 147 -8.33 -14.80 13.73
N ALA A 148 -9.09 -14.20 12.79
CA ALA A 148 -9.01 -14.54 11.37
C ALA A 148 -7.63 -14.22 10.76
N LEU A 149 -6.96 -13.17 11.26
CA LEU A 149 -5.64 -12.73 10.80
C LEU A 149 -4.48 -13.25 11.65
N GLY A 150 -4.74 -13.91 12.78
CA GLY A 150 -3.70 -14.37 13.72
C GLY A 150 -2.76 -15.43 13.15
N ARG A 151 -3.07 -15.98 11.97
CA ARG A 151 -2.19 -16.87 11.20
C ARG A 151 -1.33 -16.13 10.15
N SER A 152 -1.55 -14.83 9.94
CA SER A 152 -0.83 -14.03 8.95
C SER A 152 0.54 -13.63 9.51
N PRO A 153 1.67 -14.02 8.87
CA PRO A 153 3.02 -13.71 9.36
C PRO A 153 3.28 -12.23 9.68
N GLN A 154 2.57 -11.32 9.01
CA GLN A 154 2.71 -9.88 9.15
C GLN A 154 1.99 -9.31 10.39
N ALA A 155 0.92 -9.97 10.84
CA ALA A 155 0.19 -9.60 12.06
C ALA A 155 0.76 -10.30 13.30
N VAL A 156 1.43 -11.44 13.10
CA VAL A 156 2.12 -12.20 14.14
C VAL A 156 3.32 -11.39 14.66
N GLY A 157 3.38 -11.20 15.98
CA GLY A 157 4.48 -10.50 16.65
C GLY A 157 4.15 -9.10 17.18
N LYS A 158 2.95 -8.58 16.91
CA LYS A 158 2.44 -7.35 17.56
C LYS A 158 1.07 -7.62 18.16
N ARG A 159 0.84 -7.10 19.36
CA ARG A 159 -0.52 -6.98 19.91
C ARG A 159 -1.15 -5.72 19.31
N TRP A 160 -2.38 -5.81 18.84
CA TRP A 160 -3.10 -4.70 18.22
C TRP A 160 -4.36 -4.39 19.01
N THR A 161 -4.59 -3.12 19.28
CA THR A 161 -5.84 -2.60 19.85
C THR A 161 -6.58 -1.79 18.80
N LEU A 162 -7.90 -1.69 18.95
CA LEU A 162 -8.75 -0.84 18.13
C LEU A 162 -9.24 0.33 18.99
N GLU A 163 -9.12 1.53 18.46
CA GLU A 163 -9.49 2.77 19.15
C GLU A 163 -10.36 3.63 18.23
N VAL A 164 -11.12 4.55 18.82
CA VAL A 164 -11.77 5.62 18.07
C VAL A 164 -10.69 6.59 17.56
N ALA A 165 -10.80 7.06 16.32
CA ALA A 165 -9.81 8.02 15.81
C ALA A 165 -9.78 9.29 16.67
N GLY A 166 -8.58 9.78 17.00
CA GLY A 166 -8.38 10.85 17.99
C GLY A 166 -9.11 12.17 17.69
N GLU A 167 -9.48 12.43 16.44
CA GLU A 167 -10.29 13.59 16.04
C GLU A 167 -11.70 13.60 16.67
N LEU A 168 -12.20 12.42 17.07
CA LEU A 168 -13.49 12.30 17.74
C LEU A 168 -13.38 12.55 19.26
N GLY A 169 -12.17 12.72 19.77
CA GLY A 169 -11.87 12.73 21.21
C GLY A 169 -11.93 11.31 21.79
N THR A 170 -12.31 11.21 23.07
CA THR A 170 -12.46 9.94 23.79
C THR A 170 -13.93 9.72 24.20
N PRO A 171 -14.88 9.62 23.24
CA PRO A 171 -16.26 9.34 23.58
C PRO A 171 -16.38 7.94 24.17
N ASP A 172 -17.14 7.80 25.25
CA ASP A 172 -17.52 6.48 25.78
C ASP A 172 -18.68 5.93 24.94
N LEU A 173 -18.39 4.93 24.11
CA LEU A 173 -19.32 4.30 23.18
C LEU A 173 -19.80 2.92 23.65
N ARG A 174 -19.45 2.48 24.87
CA ARG A 174 -19.78 1.12 25.36
C ARG A 174 -21.25 0.76 25.25
N ARG A 175 -22.14 1.74 25.46
CA ARG A 175 -23.60 1.57 25.44
C ARG A 175 -24.22 1.74 24.06
N PHE A 176 -23.42 2.01 23.03
CA PHE A 176 -23.92 2.27 21.68
C PHE A 176 -24.22 0.95 20.97
N ASP A 177 -25.50 0.59 20.91
CA ASP A 177 -25.94 -0.65 20.25
C ASP A 177 -25.85 -0.52 18.72
N LEU A 178 -24.84 -1.17 18.13
CA LEU A 178 -24.53 -1.11 16.71
C LEU A 178 -24.45 -2.49 16.07
N ALA A 179 -25.06 -2.62 14.89
CA ALA A 179 -24.90 -3.78 14.02
C ALA A 179 -23.51 -3.73 13.34
N CYS A 180 -22.50 -4.29 14.01
CA CYS A 180 -21.10 -4.14 13.62
C CYS A 180 -20.64 -5.11 12.52
N GLU A 181 -21.31 -6.26 12.35
CA GLU A 181 -20.86 -7.38 11.51
C GLU A 181 -20.36 -7.00 10.11
N SER A 182 -21.07 -6.06 9.49
CA SER A 182 -20.79 -5.57 8.14
C SER A 182 -19.49 -4.75 8.01
N GLY A 183 -18.87 -4.38 9.14
CA GLY A 183 -17.60 -3.66 9.20
C GLY A 183 -16.36 -4.53 9.11
N TRP A 184 -16.51 -5.86 9.07
CA TRP A 184 -15.36 -6.77 9.13
C TRP A 184 -14.32 -6.47 8.03
N ALA A 185 -14.76 -6.30 6.79
CA ALA A 185 -13.86 -6.08 5.66
C ALA A 185 -12.99 -4.82 5.83
N ALA A 186 -13.59 -3.72 6.30
CA ALA A 186 -12.88 -2.46 6.51
C ALA A 186 -11.88 -2.56 7.67
N LEU A 187 -12.26 -3.22 8.77
CA LEU A 187 -11.35 -3.43 9.90
C LEU A 187 -10.18 -4.35 9.55
N ALA A 188 -10.45 -5.46 8.85
CA ALA A 188 -9.42 -6.41 8.43
C ALA A 188 -8.43 -5.77 7.45
N ALA A 189 -8.90 -4.99 6.47
CA ALA A 189 -8.03 -4.25 5.57
C ALA A 189 -7.20 -3.19 6.33
N GLY A 190 -7.82 -2.45 7.24
CA GLY A 190 -7.15 -1.51 8.13
C GLY A 190 -5.98 -2.15 8.88
N LEU A 191 -6.20 -3.31 9.48
CA LEU A 191 -5.17 -4.03 10.21
C LEU A 191 -4.04 -4.53 9.30
N LEU A 192 -4.39 -5.09 8.13
CA LEU A 192 -3.40 -5.58 7.17
C LEU A 192 -2.48 -4.45 6.68
N VAL A 193 -3.06 -3.31 6.29
CA VAL A 193 -2.31 -2.12 5.85
C VAL A 193 -1.45 -1.58 7.00
N ALA A 194 -2.00 -1.48 8.21
CA ALA A 194 -1.27 -1.02 9.39
C ALA A 194 -0.07 -1.91 9.74
N ALA A 195 -0.27 -3.23 9.72
CA ALA A 195 0.76 -4.23 10.02
C ALA A 195 1.92 -4.17 9.02
N GLU A 196 1.64 -3.81 7.78
CA GLU A 196 2.65 -3.65 6.73
C GLU A 196 3.27 -2.23 6.68
N GLY A 197 2.84 -1.34 7.57
CA GLY A 197 3.30 0.05 7.63
C GLY A 197 2.80 0.91 6.47
N GLY A 198 1.65 0.56 5.89
CA GLY A 198 0.95 1.37 4.89
C GLY A 198 0.04 2.43 5.50
N VAL A 199 -0.60 3.20 4.62
CA VAL A 199 -1.54 4.27 4.97
C VAL A 199 -2.80 4.08 4.14
N PRO A 200 -4.00 4.10 4.74
CA PRO A 200 -5.24 3.91 4.00
C PRO A 200 -5.59 5.12 3.13
N ASP A 201 -6.19 4.90 1.96
CA ASP A 201 -6.82 5.93 1.15
C ASP A 201 -8.24 6.25 1.68
N GLY A 202 -8.42 7.47 2.17
CA GLY A 202 -9.68 8.01 2.70
C GLY A 202 -10.88 7.96 1.75
N CYS A 203 -10.65 7.76 0.46
CA CYS A 203 -11.69 7.73 -0.56
C CYS A 203 -12.16 6.31 -0.91
N VAL A 204 -11.67 5.28 -0.21
CA VAL A 204 -11.97 3.87 -0.53
C VAL A 204 -12.72 3.22 0.62
N PHE A 205 -13.92 2.75 0.34
CA PHE A 205 -14.83 2.20 1.35
C PHE A 205 -15.14 0.73 1.07
N ALA A 206 -15.51 -0.01 2.11
CA ALA A 206 -15.98 -1.38 1.98
C ALA A 206 -17.09 -1.71 2.98
N THR A 207 -17.95 -2.66 2.63
CA THR A 207 -18.88 -3.32 3.54
C THR A 207 -18.87 -4.81 3.26
N GLY A 208 -18.82 -5.64 4.29
CA GLY A 208 -18.79 -7.09 4.12
C GLY A 208 -18.71 -7.80 5.47
N CYS A 209 -19.55 -8.80 5.65
CA CYS A 209 -19.55 -9.66 6.84
C CYS A 209 -18.51 -10.77 6.67
N TRP A 210 -18.06 -11.38 7.78
CA TRP A 210 -17.16 -12.53 7.73
C TRP A 210 -17.73 -13.74 8.46
N SER A 211 -17.52 -14.92 7.89
CA SER A 211 -17.80 -16.19 8.53
C SER A 211 -16.54 -17.07 8.51
N PRO A 212 -16.12 -17.62 9.67
CA PRO A 212 -15.04 -18.59 9.71
C PRO A 212 -15.32 -19.76 8.75
N GLY A 213 -14.35 -20.08 7.89
CA GLY A 213 -14.44 -21.17 6.91
C GLY A 213 -15.16 -20.82 5.60
N ALA A 214 -16.15 -19.91 5.61
CA ALA A 214 -16.86 -19.49 4.39
C ALA A 214 -16.31 -18.19 3.77
N GLY A 215 -15.62 -17.36 4.55
CA GLY A 215 -15.05 -16.09 4.08
C GLY A 215 -16.02 -14.92 4.14
N ILE A 216 -15.93 -14.02 3.16
CA ILE A 216 -16.82 -12.86 3.01
C ILE A 216 -18.26 -13.33 2.78
N ARG A 217 -19.21 -12.63 3.42
CA ARG A 217 -20.66 -12.81 3.26
C ARG A 217 -21.36 -11.50 2.91
N PRO A 218 -22.51 -11.56 2.21
CA PRO A 218 -23.35 -10.40 1.91
C PRO A 218 -23.80 -9.67 3.18
N VAL A 219 -24.07 -8.38 3.04
CA VAL A 219 -24.70 -7.54 4.08
C VAL A 219 -26.20 -7.44 3.83
N GLY A 220 -26.99 -7.07 4.86
CA GLY A 220 -28.43 -6.87 4.69
C GLY A 220 -28.74 -5.84 3.60
N GLU A 221 -29.69 -6.16 2.72
CA GLU A 221 -30.01 -5.31 1.55
C GLU A 221 -30.53 -3.92 1.96
N ASP A 222 -31.24 -3.85 3.08
CA ASP A 222 -31.87 -2.63 3.59
C ASP A 222 -30.86 -1.53 3.91
N HIS A 223 -29.62 -1.89 4.25
CA HIS A 223 -28.58 -0.91 4.60
C HIS A 223 -27.68 -0.53 3.43
N LEU A 224 -27.61 -1.35 2.38
CA LEU A 224 -26.63 -1.16 1.30
C LEU A 224 -26.81 0.21 0.61
N ALA A 225 -28.05 0.61 0.34
CA ALA A 225 -28.35 1.90 -0.29
C ALA A 225 -27.93 3.08 0.60
N ALA A 226 -28.18 3.00 1.91
CA ALA A 226 -27.81 4.05 2.85
C ALA A 226 -26.29 4.16 3.01
N LYS A 227 -25.58 3.02 3.05
CA LYS A 227 -24.11 2.98 3.13
C LYS A 227 -23.43 3.57 1.90
N LEU A 228 -23.94 3.27 0.70
CA LEU A 228 -23.46 3.87 -0.54
C LEU A 228 -23.67 5.38 -0.57
N ALA A 229 -24.85 5.84 -0.14
CA ALA A 229 -25.16 7.27 -0.09
C ALA A 229 -24.20 8.03 0.83
N VAL A 230 -23.95 7.54 2.05
CA VAL A 230 -23.03 8.22 2.98
C VAL A 230 -21.58 8.16 2.50
N ALA A 231 -21.15 7.06 1.89
CA ALA A 231 -19.80 7.00 1.32
C ALA A 231 -19.62 7.98 0.14
N SER A 232 -20.62 8.10 -0.74
CA SER A 232 -20.59 9.09 -1.83
C SER A 232 -20.57 10.53 -1.30
N GLU A 233 -21.35 10.83 -0.25
CA GLU A 233 -21.31 12.15 0.42
C GLU A 233 -19.92 12.49 0.97
N LEU A 234 -19.20 11.47 1.47
CA LEU A 234 -17.83 11.59 1.98
C LEU A 234 -16.75 11.54 0.89
N GLY A 235 -17.13 11.57 -0.39
CA GLY A 235 -16.19 11.62 -1.50
C GLY A 235 -15.56 10.28 -1.86
N ALA A 236 -16.23 9.16 -1.55
CA ALA A 236 -15.77 7.84 -1.99
C ALA A 236 -15.56 7.80 -3.51
N THR A 237 -14.35 7.41 -3.92
CA THR A 237 -14.03 7.09 -5.31
C THR A 237 -14.32 5.62 -5.61
N HIS A 238 -14.16 4.76 -4.61
CA HIS A 238 -14.41 3.33 -4.71
C HIS A 238 -15.24 2.82 -3.52
N PHE A 239 -16.12 1.86 -3.78
CA PHE A 239 -16.89 1.18 -2.74
C PHE A 239 -16.97 -0.33 -3.03
N PHE A 240 -16.39 -1.13 -2.12
CA PHE A 240 -16.31 -2.58 -2.26
C PHE A 240 -17.44 -3.28 -1.51
N VAL A 241 -18.08 -4.23 -2.20
CA VAL A 241 -19.17 -5.06 -1.67
C VAL A 241 -18.92 -6.53 -1.96
N PRO A 242 -19.57 -7.47 -1.26
CA PRO A 242 -19.51 -8.90 -1.61
C PRO A 242 -19.94 -9.13 -3.07
N ASP A 243 -19.26 -10.05 -3.77
CA ASP A 243 -19.45 -10.33 -5.20
C ASP A 243 -20.94 -10.46 -5.59
N SER A 244 -21.73 -11.16 -4.77
CA SER A 244 -23.18 -11.38 -4.98
C SER A 244 -24.01 -10.10 -4.97
N GLN A 245 -23.51 -9.01 -4.38
CA GLN A 245 -24.21 -7.72 -4.26
C GLN A 245 -23.73 -6.67 -5.26
N ALA A 246 -22.66 -6.95 -6.03
CA ALA A 246 -22.01 -5.96 -6.90
C ALA A 246 -22.95 -5.35 -7.95
N SER A 247 -23.77 -6.18 -8.62
CA SER A 247 -24.73 -5.69 -9.64
C SER A 247 -25.78 -4.76 -9.04
N ARG A 248 -26.31 -5.11 -7.85
CA ARG A 248 -27.29 -4.28 -7.14
C ARG A 248 -26.66 -2.99 -6.63
N ALA A 249 -25.46 -3.05 -6.07
CA ALA A 249 -24.71 -1.88 -5.61
C ALA A 249 -24.46 -0.88 -6.75
N ARG A 250 -24.07 -1.36 -7.95
CA ARG A 250 -23.91 -0.51 -9.14
C ARG A 250 -25.21 0.20 -9.53
N ALA A 251 -26.33 -0.51 -9.50
CA ALA A 251 -27.63 0.08 -9.81
C ALA A 251 -28.00 1.17 -8.78
N LEU A 252 -27.84 0.87 -7.49
CA LEU A 252 -28.11 1.81 -6.39
C LEU A 252 -27.21 3.04 -6.44
N ALA A 253 -25.91 2.87 -6.74
CA ALA A 253 -24.97 3.97 -6.86
C ALA A 253 -25.42 4.96 -7.95
N ARG A 254 -25.79 4.46 -9.14
CA ARG A 254 -26.28 5.32 -10.23
C ARG A 254 -27.61 6.01 -9.92
N GLU A 255 -28.49 5.34 -9.20
CA GLU A 255 -29.82 5.87 -8.83
C GLU A 255 -29.72 6.97 -7.76
N ARG A 256 -28.83 6.80 -6.78
CA ARG A 256 -28.89 7.56 -5.52
C ARG A 256 -27.70 8.45 -5.23
N CYS A 257 -26.59 8.30 -5.94
CA CYS A 257 -25.36 9.05 -5.69
C CYS A 257 -25.15 10.11 -6.77
N ALA A 258 -24.89 11.35 -6.38
CA ALA A 258 -24.60 12.43 -7.34
C ALA A 258 -23.24 12.23 -8.05
N GLY A 259 -22.26 11.68 -7.33
CA GLY A 259 -20.99 11.17 -7.87
C GLY A 259 -20.85 9.71 -7.46
N PRO A 260 -21.36 8.74 -8.27
CA PRO A 260 -21.36 7.34 -7.88
C PRO A 260 -19.93 6.80 -7.80
N PRO A 261 -19.53 6.19 -6.67
CA PRO A 261 -18.22 5.53 -6.58
C PRO A 261 -18.16 4.35 -7.56
N GLU A 262 -16.94 4.00 -7.97
CA GLU A 262 -16.70 2.74 -8.67
C GLU A 262 -16.97 1.56 -7.73
N ILE A 263 -17.79 0.60 -8.18
CA ILE A 263 -18.14 -0.57 -7.37
C ILE A 263 -17.20 -1.73 -7.71
N GLY A 264 -16.23 -1.93 -6.82
CA GLY A 264 -15.37 -3.10 -6.75
C GLY A 264 -15.99 -4.24 -5.94
N THR A 265 -15.32 -5.39 -5.89
CA THR A 265 -15.86 -6.57 -5.21
C THR A 265 -14.93 -7.17 -4.16
N LEU A 266 -15.56 -7.78 -3.15
CA LEU A 266 -14.93 -8.59 -2.12
C LEU A 266 -15.22 -10.06 -2.46
N TYR A 267 -14.15 -10.86 -2.59
CA TYR A 267 -14.27 -12.24 -3.04
C TYR A 267 -14.93 -13.11 -1.98
N GLU A 268 -16.08 -13.69 -2.33
CA GLU A 268 -16.80 -14.65 -1.48
C GLU A 268 -16.21 -16.06 -1.60
N SER A 269 -16.59 -16.95 -0.69
CA SER A 269 -16.19 -18.37 -0.72
C SER A 269 -14.68 -18.63 -0.64
N THR A 270 -13.91 -17.66 -0.12
CA THR A 270 -12.50 -17.85 0.20
C THR A 270 -12.26 -17.62 1.70
N PRO A 271 -11.77 -18.63 2.44
CA PRO A 271 -11.51 -18.50 3.87
C PRO A 271 -10.22 -17.70 4.17
N GLU A 272 -9.49 -17.28 3.14
CA GLU A 272 -8.24 -16.53 3.27
C GLU A 272 -8.50 -15.02 3.19
N PRO A 273 -8.39 -14.26 4.31
CA PRO A 273 -8.73 -12.83 4.35
C PRO A 273 -8.05 -11.98 3.27
N ARG A 274 -6.74 -12.16 3.05
CA ARG A 274 -6.00 -11.38 2.05
C ARG A 274 -6.51 -11.61 0.64
N ARG A 275 -6.86 -12.86 0.31
CA ARG A 275 -7.42 -13.21 -0.99
C ARG A 275 -8.83 -12.65 -1.15
N ALA A 276 -9.65 -12.77 -0.10
CA ALA A 276 -10.99 -12.16 -0.04
C ALA A 276 -10.97 -10.64 -0.29
N LEU A 277 -9.96 -9.95 0.24
CA LEU A 277 -9.84 -8.49 0.22
C LEU A 277 -8.90 -7.97 -0.86
N ARG A 278 -8.39 -8.80 -1.78
CA ARG A 278 -7.28 -8.45 -2.68
C ARG A 278 -7.48 -7.13 -3.41
N ASP A 279 -8.63 -6.97 -4.07
CA ASP A 279 -8.89 -5.79 -4.91
C ASP A 279 -9.19 -4.56 -4.05
N TYR A 280 -9.81 -4.76 -2.89
CA TYR A 280 -10.01 -3.68 -1.92
C TYR A 280 -8.66 -3.18 -1.37
N LEU A 281 -7.77 -4.08 -0.92
CA LEU A 281 -6.44 -3.73 -0.43
C LEU A 281 -5.60 -2.98 -1.45
N ARG A 282 -5.72 -3.33 -2.74
CA ARG A 282 -5.02 -2.65 -3.84
C ARG A 282 -5.38 -1.17 -3.93
N HIS A 283 -6.64 -0.81 -3.69
CA HIS A 283 -7.09 0.59 -3.73
C HIS A 283 -6.94 1.26 -2.36
N PHE A 284 -7.06 0.48 -1.28
CA PHE A 284 -7.04 0.98 0.08
C PHE A 284 -5.64 1.33 0.57
N ASP A 285 -4.57 0.60 0.20
CA ASP A 285 -3.18 0.96 0.58
C ASP A 285 -2.63 2.07 -0.33
N LEU A 286 -2.64 3.31 0.17
CA LEU A 286 -2.18 4.48 -0.56
C LEU A 286 -0.69 4.33 -0.92
N PRO A 287 -0.31 4.37 -2.20
CA PRO A 287 1.08 4.32 -2.60
C PRO A 287 1.83 5.53 -2.03
N PRO A 288 2.99 5.34 -1.38
CA PRO A 288 3.80 6.45 -0.94
C PRO A 288 4.29 7.23 -2.15
N ASP A 289 4.19 8.56 -2.08
CA ASP A 289 4.63 9.45 -3.16
C ASP A 289 6.16 9.44 -3.32
N ARG A 290 6.66 10.10 -4.37
CA ARG A 290 8.11 10.21 -4.64
C ARG A 290 8.88 10.96 -3.54
N GLY A 291 8.22 11.81 -2.76
CA GLY A 291 8.80 12.52 -1.62
C GLY A 291 8.95 11.67 -0.37
N ALA A 292 8.24 10.54 -0.28
CA ALA A 292 8.37 9.59 0.82
C ALA A 292 9.76 8.94 0.87
N SER A 293 10.14 8.49 2.07
CA SER A 293 11.45 7.85 2.28
C SER A 293 11.64 6.62 1.39
N ARG A 294 12.89 6.36 1.00
CA ARG A 294 13.25 5.19 0.18
C ARG A 294 12.78 3.89 0.81
N ASP A 295 12.95 3.75 2.13
CA ASP A 295 12.51 2.55 2.85
C ASP A 295 10.99 2.36 2.80
N SER A 296 10.20 3.43 2.92
CA SER A 296 8.74 3.36 2.82
C SER A 296 8.29 2.90 1.43
N ARG A 297 8.84 3.51 0.36
CA ARG A 297 8.54 3.13 -1.02
C ARG A 297 9.01 1.71 -1.36
N ARG A 298 10.19 1.33 -0.87
CA ARG A 298 10.74 -0.03 -0.98
C ARG A 298 9.82 -1.06 -0.33
N ARG A 299 9.40 -0.83 0.92
CA ARG A 299 8.47 -1.71 1.64
C ARG A 299 7.12 -1.82 0.93
N TYR A 300 6.57 -0.70 0.45
CA TYR A 300 5.35 -0.69 -0.35
C TYR A 300 5.46 -1.59 -1.59
N TYR A 301 6.52 -1.43 -2.39
CA TYR A 301 6.73 -2.26 -3.57
C TYR A 301 6.83 -3.76 -3.24
N LEU A 302 7.61 -4.10 -2.21
CA LEU A 302 7.87 -5.50 -1.86
C LEU A 302 6.60 -6.23 -1.41
N ARG A 303 5.70 -5.56 -0.67
CA ARG A 303 4.46 -6.18 -0.15
C ARG A 303 3.33 -6.36 -1.17
N GLN A 304 3.38 -5.70 -2.35
CA GLN A 304 2.29 -5.79 -3.32
C GLN A 304 2.08 -7.22 -3.84
N GLY A 305 0.85 -7.73 -3.81
CA GLY A 305 0.53 -9.04 -4.40
C GLY A 305 0.31 -9.00 -5.92
N ASP A 306 -0.07 -7.84 -6.46
CA ASP A 306 -0.33 -7.63 -7.88
C ASP A 306 0.98 -7.28 -8.61
N GLU A 307 1.46 -8.20 -9.44
CA GLU A 307 2.72 -8.05 -10.17
C GLU A 307 2.68 -6.90 -11.18
N ALA A 308 1.55 -6.70 -11.87
CA ALA A 308 1.43 -5.64 -12.87
C ALA A 308 1.47 -4.26 -12.19
N TRP A 309 0.75 -4.11 -11.08
CA TRP A 309 0.80 -2.89 -10.28
C TRP A 309 2.19 -2.65 -9.68
N ALA A 310 2.83 -3.69 -9.13
CA ALA A 310 4.16 -3.57 -8.54
C ALA A 310 5.20 -3.12 -9.57
N LYS A 311 5.15 -3.67 -10.80
CA LYS A 311 6.03 -3.26 -11.92
C LYS A 311 5.80 -1.80 -12.30
N GLU A 312 4.55 -1.37 -12.44
CA GLU A 312 4.24 0.02 -12.77
C GLU A 312 4.72 0.99 -11.68
N TYR A 313 4.43 0.68 -10.42
CA TYR A 313 4.92 1.45 -9.28
C TYR A 313 6.45 1.52 -9.24
N TYR A 314 7.15 0.40 -9.49
CA TYR A 314 8.61 0.36 -9.55
C TYR A 314 9.15 1.29 -10.63
N ARG A 315 8.63 1.22 -11.86
CA ARG A 315 9.03 2.08 -12.98
C ARG A 315 8.81 3.57 -12.67
N GLN A 316 7.65 3.90 -12.12
CA GLN A 316 7.28 5.30 -11.89
C GLN A 316 7.96 5.91 -10.66
N ASN A 317 8.19 5.14 -9.58
CA ASN A 317 8.55 5.70 -8.27
C ASN A 317 9.90 5.24 -7.73
N LEU A 318 10.50 4.17 -8.25
CA LEU A 318 11.75 3.61 -7.75
C LEU A 318 12.87 3.67 -8.80
N LEU A 319 12.59 3.24 -10.03
CA LEU A 319 13.57 3.10 -11.10
C LEU A 319 14.38 4.39 -11.37
N PRO A 320 13.80 5.61 -11.41
CA PRO A 320 14.58 6.84 -11.64
C PRO A 320 15.68 7.06 -10.59
N GLU A 321 15.40 6.78 -9.31
CA GLU A 321 16.40 6.93 -8.26
C GLU A 321 17.39 5.77 -8.22
N ILE A 322 16.97 4.55 -8.59
CA ILE A 322 17.87 3.40 -8.72
C ILE A 322 18.90 3.66 -9.82
N ILE A 323 18.48 4.25 -10.95
CA ILE A 323 19.37 4.67 -12.03
C ILE A 323 20.44 5.65 -11.49
N GLU A 324 20.03 6.72 -10.81
CA GLU A 324 20.97 7.70 -10.25
C GLU A 324 21.89 7.09 -9.19
N HIS A 325 21.36 6.17 -8.38
CA HIS A 325 22.14 5.42 -7.41
C HIS A 325 23.22 4.58 -8.08
N CYS A 326 22.90 3.82 -9.12
CA CYS A 326 23.86 3.01 -9.87
C CYS A 326 24.89 3.87 -10.61
N ARG A 327 24.48 4.97 -11.24
CA ARG A 327 25.40 5.94 -11.88
C ARG A 327 26.40 6.51 -10.87
N SER A 328 25.93 6.85 -9.66
CA SER A 328 26.80 7.35 -8.59
C SER A 328 27.81 6.30 -8.13
N GLN A 329 27.40 5.02 -8.02
CA GLN A 329 28.32 3.93 -7.68
C GLN A 329 29.38 3.71 -8.76
N LEU A 330 29.00 3.72 -10.04
CA LEU A 330 29.93 3.63 -11.17
C LEU A 330 30.94 4.78 -11.17
N HIS A 331 30.47 6.02 -11.02
CA HIS A 331 31.35 7.19 -10.95
C HIS A 331 32.33 7.10 -9.78
N ALA A 332 31.88 6.63 -8.61
CA ALA A 332 32.74 6.42 -7.44
C ALA A 332 33.80 5.33 -7.69
N ALA A 333 33.49 4.34 -8.51
CA ALA A 333 34.43 3.31 -8.98
C ALA A 333 35.36 3.79 -10.11
N GLY A 334 35.35 5.08 -10.46
CA GLY A 334 36.18 5.66 -11.52
C GLY A 334 35.66 5.45 -12.94
N TRP A 335 34.47 4.87 -13.10
CA TRP A 335 33.84 4.71 -14.41
C TRP A 335 33.31 6.06 -14.90
N THR A 336 34.02 6.66 -15.85
CA THR A 336 33.67 7.95 -16.46
C THR A 336 33.38 7.84 -17.96
N ASP A 337 33.73 6.71 -18.57
CA ASP A 337 33.56 6.51 -20.00
C ASP A 337 32.12 6.24 -20.37
N ARG A 338 31.63 6.96 -21.38
CA ARG A 338 30.34 6.71 -21.99
C ARG A 338 30.52 5.63 -23.07
N PRO A 339 29.88 4.45 -22.95
CA PRO A 339 29.91 3.43 -24.00
C PRO A 339 29.37 3.98 -25.32
N THR A 340 29.91 3.48 -26.42
CA THR A 340 29.31 3.70 -27.75
C THR A 340 28.23 2.67 -28.01
N HIS A 341 28.47 1.41 -27.64
CA HIS A 341 27.58 0.30 -27.92
C HIS A 341 27.28 -0.49 -26.64
N LEU A 342 26.04 -0.91 -26.50
CA LEU A 342 25.57 -1.84 -25.47
C LEU A 342 24.94 -3.05 -26.15
N VAL A 343 25.39 -4.25 -25.81
CA VAL A 343 24.75 -5.51 -26.22
C VAL A 343 24.05 -6.10 -24.99
N THR A 344 22.76 -6.39 -25.10
CA THR A 344 21.94 -6.92 -24.01
C THR A 344 20.86 -7.86 -24.53
N ILE A 345 20.25 -8.65 -23.64
CA ILE A 345 19.27 -9.70 -23.97
C ILE A 345 17.94 -9.37 -23.32
N ALA A 346 16.83 -9.64 -23.99
CA ALA A 346 15.52 -9.47 -23.39
C ALA A 346 15.33 -10.43 -22.19
N SER A 347 14.57 -9.99 -21.20
CA SER A 347 14.26 -10.76 -19.99
C SER A 347 12.78 -10.64 -19.62
N ASP A 348 12.30 -11.56 -18.78
CA ASP A 348 11.00 -11.48 -18.12
C ASP A 348 10.85 -10.21 -17.26
N ASN A 349 11.98 -9.66 -16.81
CA ASN A 349 12.04 -8.38 -16.13
C ASN A 349 12.35 -7.27 -17.14
N SER A 350 11.28 -6.75 -17.75
CA SER A 350 11.31 -5.69 -18.78
C SER A 350 12.05 -4.41 -18.37
N GLU A 351 12.27 -4.22 -17.08
CA GLU A 351 12.88 -3.05 -16.48
C GLU A 351 14.42 -3.10 -16.55
N LEU A 352 15.02 -4.29 -16.73
CA LEU A 352 16.48 -4.45 -16.71
C LEU A 352 17.17 -3.80 -17.91
N VAL A 353 16.63 -3.96 -19.12
CA VAL A 353 17.24 -3.36 -20.32
C VAL A 353 17.16 -1.83 -20.29
N PRO A 354 16.01 -1.19 -20.02
CA PRO A 354 15.94 0.26 -19.82
C PRO A 354 16.85 0.74 -18.69
N LEU A 355 16.97 -0.02 -17.60
CA LEU A 355 17.90 0.28 -16.50
C LEU A 355 19.35 0.29 -16.98
N GLY A 356 19.79 -0.72 -17.74
CA GLY A 356 21.14 -0.78 -18.30
C GLY A 356 21.43 0.38 -19.28
N ILE A 357 20.50 0.66 -20.19
CA ILE A 357 20.60 1.78 -21.13
C ILE A 357 20.70 3.11 -20.37
N GLU A 358 19.86 3.33 -19.36
CA GLU A 358 19.89 4.56 -18.58
C GLU A 358 21.18 4.64 -17.75
N VAL A 359 21.55 3.61 -17.01
CA VAL A 359 22.75 3.65 -16.15
C VAL A 359 24.01 3.92 -16.98
N LEU A 360 24.19 3.23 -18.10
CA LEU A 360 25.40 3.31 -18.93
C LEU A 360 25.35 4.44 -19.97
N ARG A 361 24.16 4.88 -20.38
CA ARG A 361 23.93 5.87 -21.45
C ARG A 361 24.69 5.57 -22.75
N PRO A 362 24.57 4.38 -23.37
CA PRO A 362 25.24 4.11 -24.63
C PRO A 362 24.72 5.02 -25.76
N ALA A 363 25.44 5.09 -26.89
CA ALA A 363 24.92 5.73 -28.10
C ALA A 363 24.00 4.79 -28.89
N LYS A 364 24.34 3.50 -28.93
CA LYS A 364 23.58 2.43 -29.56
C LYS A 364 23.38 1.25 -28.62
N CYS A 365 22.25 0.58 -28.72
CA CYS A 365 21.98 -0.64 -27.96
C CYS A 365 21.40 -1.72 -28.89
N LEU A 366 22.01 -2.90 -28.91
CA LEU A 366 21.46 -4.09 -29.53
C LEU A 366 20.75 -4.91 -28.45
N VAL A 367 19.45 -5.15 -28.64
CA VAL A 367 18.66 -6.06 -27.80
C VAL A 367 18.42 -7.35 -28.58
N VAL A 368 19.04 -8.45 -28.14
CA VAL A 368 18.77 -9.77 -28.70
C VAL A 368 17.64 -10.47 -27.93
N TYR A 369 16.78 -11.20 -28.63
CA TYR A 369 15.65 -11.89 -28.00
C TYR A 369 15.16 -13.07 -28.82
N THR A 370 14.47 -14.01 -28.18
CA THR A 370 13.73 -15.07 -28.87
C THR A 370 12.28 -14.67 -29.13
N GLU A 371 11.59 -15.27 -30.10
CA GLU A 371 10.20 -14.91 -30.47
C GLU A 371 9.24 -14.83 -29.26
N ASP A 372 9.40 -15.70 -28.26
CA ASP A 372 8.63 -15.70 -27.01
C ASP A 372 8.74 -14.39 -26.19
N TYR A 373 9.79 -13.61 -26.43
CA TYR A 373 10.06 -12.33 -25.77
C TYR A 373 9.71 -11.11 -26.64
N ALA A 374 9.27 -11.28 -27.89
CA ALA A 374 9.02 -10.18 -28.82
C ALA A 374 8.06 -9.11 -28.25
N ALA A 375 6.99 -9.53 -27.57
CA ALA A 375 6.04 -8.62 -26.93
C ALA A 375 6.67 -7.82 -25.76
N LYS A 376 7.61 -8.41 -25.03
CA LYS A 376 8.34 -7.74 -23.94
C LYS A 376 9.39 -6.78 -24.49
N THR A 377 10.05 -7.14 -25.58
CA THR A 377 10.96 -6.25 -26.30
C THR A 377 10.25 -5.01 -26.83
N ALA A 378 8.98 -5.12 -27.26
CA ALA A 378 8.20 -3.96 -27.66
C ALA A 378 8.05 -2.93 -26.51
N LEU A 379 7.81 -3.38 -25.28
CA LEU A 379 7.77 -2.50 -24.11
C LEU A 379 9.13 -1.86 -23.82
N THR A 380 10.22 -2.65 -23.91
CA THR A 380 11.60 -2.14 -23.79
C THR A 380 11.88 -1.05 -24.82
N ARG A 381 11.46 -1.25 -26.07
CA ARG A 381 11.60 -0.29 -27.16
C ARG A 381 10.82 0.99 -26.88
N ASP A 382 9.57 0.88 -26.43
CA ASP A 382 8.75 2.04 -26.09
C ASP A 382 9.35 2.81 -24.92
N MET A 383 9.85 2.11 -23.89
CA MET A 383 10.58 2.75 -22.79
C MET A 383 11.87 3.42 -23.29
N ALA A 384 12.63 2.76 -24.16
CA ALA A 384 13.87 3.31 -24.70
C ALA A 384 13.61 4.57 -25.56
N ARG A 385 12.52 4.58 -26.35
CA ARG A 385 12.15 5.72 -27.19
C ARG A 385 11.55 6.88 -26.40
N ASN A 386 10.74 6.58 -25.38
CA ASN A 386 9.97 7.58 -24.65
C ASN A 386 10.74 8.18 -23.46
N ASN A 387 11.69 7.45 -22.87
CA ASN A 387 12.39 7.89 -21.66
C ASN A 387 13.88 8.22 -21.86
N THR A 388 14.51 7.90 -22.99
CA THR A 388 15.99 7.84 -23.03
C THR A 388 16.71 8.91 -23.84
N VAL A 389 17.83 9.30 -23.23
CA VAL A 389 18.99 10.08 -23.65
C VAL A 389 19.57 9.63 -25.01
N GLY A 390 18.88 9.86 -26.13
CA GLY A 390 19.45 9.78 -27.49
C GLY A 390 20.15 8.45 -27.84
N CYS A 391 19.68 7.32 -27.29
CA CYS A 391 20.19 5.98 -27.60
C CYS A 391 19.39 5.38 -28.77
N GLU A 392 20.08 4.93 -29.81
CA GLU A 392 19.49 4.16 -30.92
C GLU A 392 19.39 2.68 -30.52
N VAL A 393 18.21 2.08 -30.64
CA VAL A 393 17.98 0.68 -30.26
C VAL A 393 17.76 -0.18 -31.51
N ASP A 394 18.68 -1.12 -31.71
CA ASP A 394 18.65 -2.17 -32.72
C ASP A 394 18.19 -3.51 -32.10
N GLU A 395 17.69 -4.41 -32.94
CA GLU A 395 17.10 -5.67 -32.52
C GLU A 395 17.73 -6.85 -33.27
N GLY A 396 17.94 -7.95 -32.54
CA GLY A 396 18.29 -9.25 -33.10
C GLY A 396 17.28 -10.30 -32.64
N ASP A 397 16.38 -10.69 -33.52
CA ASP A 397 15.35 -11.69 -33.24
C ASP A 397 15.81 -13.10 -33.64
N PHE A 398 15.45 -14.07 -32.81
CA PHE A 398 15.76 -15.48 -33.02
C PHE A 398 14.51 -16.33 -32.74
N ALA A 399 14.36 -17.45 -33.44
CA ALA A 399 13.20 -18.32 -33.24
C ALA A 399 13.16 -18.87 -31.80
N ASP A 400 14.30 -19.33 -31.30
CA ASP A 400 14.45 -19.94 -29.98
C ASP A 400 15.87 -19.75 -29.42
N LEU A 401 16.15 -20.34 -28.25
CA LEU A 401 17.45 -20.22 -27.59
C LEU A 401 18.58 -20.93 -28.34
N ASP A 402 18.30 -22.00 -29.08
CA ASP A 402 19.33 -22.70 -29.85
C ASP A 402 19.74 -21.87 -31.07
N ALA A 403 18.76 -21.33 -31.80
CA ALA A 403 18.99 -20.38 -32.88
C ALA A 403 19.73 -19.12 -32.39
N LEU A 404 19.40 -18.62 -31.18
CA LEU A 404 20.12 -17.51 -30.56
C LEU A 404 21.58 -17.88 -30.31
N ARG A 405 21.88 -19.05 -29.74
CA ARG A 405 23.27 -19.48 -29.49
C ARG A 405 24.07 -19.65 -30.77
N GLU A 406 23.46 -20.20 -31.82
CA GLU A 406 24.14 -20.46 -33.09
C GLU A 406 24.36 -19.17 -33.92
N GLY A 407 23.42 -18.23 -33.87
CA GLY A 407 23.42 -17.05 -34.75
C GLY A 407 23.85 -15.74 -34.10
N MET A 408 23.92 -15.63 -32.77
CA MET A 408 24.16 -14.34 -32.09
C MET A 408 25.50 -13.69 -32.45
N SER A 409 26.57 -14.48 -32.65
CA SER A 409 27.89 -13.93 -32.96
C SER A 409 27.88 -13.10 -34.24
N GLU A 410 27.25 -13.60 -35.31
CA GLU A 410 27.16 -12.87 -36.59
C GLU A 410 26.39 -11.55 -36.45
N VAL A 411 25.28 -11.56 -35.71
CA VAL A 411 24.46 -10.36 -35.47
C VAL A 411 25.23 -9.33 -34.65
N ILE A 412 25.92 -9.77 -33.60
CA ILE A 412 26.72 -8.90 -32.72
C ILE A 412 27.92 -8.34 -33.49
N GLU A 413 28.68 -9.16 -34.21
CA GLU A 413 29.81 -8.71 -35.02
C GLU A 413 29.40 -7.62 -36.01
N LYS A 414 28.27 -7.82 -36.69
CA LYS A 414 27.70 -6.83 -37.61
C LYS A 414 27.32 -5.52 -36.92
N PHE A 415 26.73 -5.59 -35.74
CA PHE A 415 26.37 -4.41 -34.94
C PHE A 415 27.61 -3.63 -34.46
N LEU A 416 28.70 -4.33 -34.18
CA LEU A 416 29.94 -3.75 -33.65
C LEU A 416 30.90 -3.23 -34.74
N ILE A 417 30.53 -3.27 -36.02
CA ILE A 417 31.38 -2.77 -37.12
C ILE A 417 31.75 -1.29 -36.89
N GLY A 418 33.05 -1.01 -36.81
CA GLY A 418 33.59 0.34 -36.61
C GLY A 418 33.48 0.87 -35.18
N SER A 419 33.04 0.04 -34.23
CA SER A 419 33.06 0.36 -32.80
C SER A 419 34.48 0.25 -32.22
N ASP A 420 34.73 1.01 -31.15
CA ASP A 420 35.95 0.92 -30.34
C ASP A 420 35.73 -0.09 -29.21
N ALA A 421 36.58 -1.12 -29.13
CA ALA A 421 36.41 -2.26 -28.23
C ALA A 421 36.28 -1.86 -26.75
N GLU A 422 37.06 -0.87 -26.30
CA GLU A 422 37.02 -0.37 -24.91
C GLU A 422 35.69 0.31 -24.55
N ARG A 423 34.92 0.69 -25.57
CA ARG A 423 33.64 1.41 -25.45
C ARG A 423 32.43 0.54 -25.81
N VAL A 424 32.64 -0.76 -25.99
CA VAL A 424 31.57 -1.75 -26.14
C VAL A 424 31.32 -2.40 -24.79
N VAL A 425 30.05 -2.41 -24.37
CA VAL A 425 29.62 -3.08 -23.13
C VAL A 425 28.68 -4.24 -23.46
N PHE A 426 28.91 -5.39 -22.86
CA PHE A 426 27.99 -6.53 -22.83
C PHE A 426 27.31 -6.59 -21.46
N ASP A 427 25.99 -6.47 -21.42
CA ASP A 427 25.19 -6.57 -20.19
C ASP A 427 24.80 -8.02 -19.91
N LEU A 428 25.43 -8.60 -18.89
CA LEU A 428 25.25 -9.98 -18.44
C LEU A 428 24.11 -10.12 -17.41
N THR A 429 23.39 -9.03 -17.12
CA THR A 429 22.33 -9.01 -16.11
C THR A 429 21.11 -9.80 -16.57
N PRO A 430 20.47 -9.46 -17.70
CA PRO A 430 19.28 -10.16 -18.16
C PRO A 430 19.61 -11.51 -18.81
N GLY A 431 18.57 -12.33 -18.96
CA GLY A 431 18.61 -13.56 -19.74
C GLY A 431 19.15 -14.82 -19.03
N PRO A 432 19.10 -15.97 -19.73
CA PRO A 432 19.65 -17.23 -19.25
C PRO A 432 21.16 -17.16 -19.05
N LYS A 433 21.68 -17.74 -17.97
CA LYS A 433 23.09 -17.61 -17.59
C LYS A 433 24.05 -18.29 -18.56
N ASP A 434 23.64 -19.38 -19.18
CA ASP A 434 24.37 -20.04 -20.25
C ASP A 434 24.60 -19.10 -21.46
N VAL A 435 23.60 -18.32 -21.87
CA VAL A 435 23.76 -17.31 -22.93
C VAL A 435 24.72 -16.21 -22.49
N SER A 436 24.57 -15.69 -21.27
CA SER A 436 25.49 -14.69 -20.72
C SER A 436 26.94 -15.21 -20.66
N PHE A 437 27.14 -16.48 -20.34
CA PHE A 437 28.47 -17.11 -20.33
C PHE A 437 29.03 -17.25 -21.73
N SER A 438 28.24 -17.65 -22.72
CA SER A 438 28.68 -17.68 -24.11
C SER A 438 29.10 -16.30 -24.62
N TRP A 439 28.42 -15.22 -24.22
CA TRP A 439 28.90 -13.87 -24.57
C TRP A 439 30.26 -13.57 -23.99
N MET A 440 30.45 -13.89 -22.71
CA MET A 440 31.70 -13.63 -22.02
C MET A 440 32.88 -14.42 -22.59
N LEU A 441 32.64 -15.67 -23.02
CA LEU A 441 33.70 -16.60 -23.43
C LEU A 441 33.94 -16.61 -24.94
N ASP A 442 32.88 -16.51 -25.74
CA ASP A 442 32.93 -16.80 -27.17
C ASP A 442 32.74 -15.55 -28.05
N VAL A 443 32.09 -14.49 -27.54
CA VAL A 443 31.68 -13.32 -28.35
C VAL A 443 32.44 -12.05 -27.99
N ALA A 444 32.63 -11.77 -26.70
CA ALA A 444 33.31 -10.57 -26.24
C ALA A 444 34.79 -10.63 -26.62
N ALA A 445 35.24 -9.65 -27.41
CA ALA A 445 36.65 -9.48 -27.75
C ALA A 445 37.43 -8.96 -26.53
N PRO A 446 38.77 -9.18 -26.49
CA PRO A 446 39.64 -8.53 -25.51
C PRO A 446 39.37 -7.02 -25.46
N GLU A 447 39.44 -6.45 -24.26
CA GLU A 447 39.13 -5.04 -23.95
C GLU A 447 37.65 -4.64 -23.96
N ASN A 448 36.74 -5.46 -24.49
CA ASN A 448 35.31 -5.24 -24.26
C ASN A 448 34.99 -5.20 -22.77
N ARG A 449 33.95 -4.46 -22.41
CA ARG A 449 33.53 -4.29 -21.03
C ARG A 449 32.35 -5.21 -20.75
N LEU A 450 32.37 -5.88 -19.61
CA LEU A 450 31.31 -6.77 -19.16
C LEU A 450 30.58 -6.08 -18.01
N PHE A 451 29.30 -5.82 -18.15
CA PHE A 451 28.47 -5.19 -17.13
C PHE A 451 27.56 -6.22 -16.47
N TYR A 452 27.46 -6.18 -15.15
CA TYR A 452 26.48 -6.97 -14.41
C TYR A 452 25.92 -6.17 -13.25
N LEU A 453 24.60 -6.20 -13.10
CA LEU A 453 23.91 -5.58 -11.98
C LEU A 453 23.61 -6.61 -10.90
N ARG A 454 24.51 -6.71 -9.92
CA ARG A 454 24.28 -7.54 -8.74
C ARG A 454 23.14 -6.94 -7.93
N HIS A 455 22.23 -7.77 -7.45
CA HIS A 455 21.08 -7.32 -6.67
C HIS A 455 20.64 -8.40 -5.69
N ARG A 456 19.88 -8.01 -4.66
CA ARG A 456 19.20 -8.94 -3.77
C ARG A 456 17.77 -9.17 -4.26
N ARG A 457 17.20 -10.32 -3.90
CA ARG A 457 15.79 -10.65 -4.19
C ARG A 457 15.06 -11.01 -2.91
N GLN A 458 13.77 -10.67 -2.87
CA GLN A 458 12.84 -11.13 -1.85
C GLN A 458 11.68 -11.84 -2.57
N GLY A 459 11.71 -13.18 -2.56
CA GLY A 459 10.87 -13.98 -3.44
C GLY A 459 11.20 -13.71 -4.91
N PHE A 460 10.19 -13.40 -5.71
CA PHE A 460 10.37 -13.13 -7.15
C PHE A 460 10.79 -11.68 -7.45
N LYS A 461 10.70 -10.77 -6.48
CA LYS A 461 11.00 -9.34 -6.68
C LYS A 461 12.45 -9.00 -6.39
N VAL A 462 13.00 -8.05 -7.13
CA VAL A 462 14.28 -7.42 -6.82
C VAL A 462 14.08 -6.53 -5.60
N ASP A 463 15.04 -6.51 -4.67
CA ASP A 463 15.05 -5.59 -3.54
C ASP A 463 15.50 -4.19 -4.02
N PRO A 464 14.62 -3.18 -4.10
CA PRO A 464 14.99 -1.86 -4.63
C PRO A 464 16.15 -1.23 -3.84
N PHE A 465 17.05 -0.58 -4.56
CA PHE A 465 18.28 0.04 -4.04
C PHE A 465 19.33 -0.96 -3.54
N SER A 466 19.16 -2.27 -3.81
CA SER A 466 20.21 -3.26 -3.57
C SER A 466 21.10 -3.48 -4.79
N GLU A 467 20.83 -2.77 -5.88
CA GLU A 467 21.57 -2.83 -7.13
C GLU A 467 23.02 -2.32 -6.95
N GLN A 468 23.97 -3.13 -7.39
CA GLN A 468 25.40 -2.88 -7.35
C GLN A 468 25.97 -3.16 -8.75
N PRO A 469 26.21 -2.12 -9.58
CA PRO A 469 26.77 -2.31 -10.89
C PRO A 469 28.23 -2.76 -10.76
N GLN A 470 28.62 -3.71 -11.59
CA GLN A 470 29.96 -4.25 -11.69
C GLN A 470 30.40 -4.19 -13.14
N ILE A 471 31.64 -3.79 -13.37
CA ILE A 471 32.24 -3.73 -14.70
C ILE A 471 33.57 -4.47 -14.68
N TRP A 472 33.76 -5.35 -15.65
CA TRP A 472 35.04 -6.05 -15.88
C TRP A 472 35.51 -5.83 -17.32
N ILE A 473 36.77 -6.19 -17.57
CA ILE A 473 37.37 -6.16 -18.89
C ILE A 473 37.49 -7.60 -19.39
N ALA A 474 36.87 -7.90 -20.53
CA ALA A 474 36.97 -9.20 -21.19
C ALA A 474 38.43 -9.49 -21.56
N GLY A 475 38.87 -10.72 -21.30
CA GLY A 475 40.23 -11.18 -21.59
C GLY A 475 41.30 -10.84 -20.55
N LYS A 476 41.02 -9.99 -19.55
CA LYS A 476 41.89 -9.84 -18.37
C LYS A 476 41.56 -10.94 -17.35
N GLY A 477 42.57 -11.69 -16.92
CA GLY A 477 42.40 -12.80 -15.98
C GLY A 477 41.76 -12.33 -14.67
N TRP A 478 40.80 -13.10 -14.14
CA TRP A 478 40.06 -12.82 -12.90
C TRP A 478 40.92 -12.89 -11.61
N GLY A 479 42.25 -12.75 -11.71
CA GLY A 479 43.17 -13.07 -10.62
C GLY A 479 44.52 -12.33 -10.64
N GLU A 480 44.66 -11.24 -11.39
CA GLU A 480 45.88 -10.40 -11.36
C GLU A 480 45.61 -8.96 -10.90
N GLU A 481 44.59 -8.72 -10.06
CA GLU A 481 44.52 -7.46 -9.32
C GLU A 481 45.37 -7.57 -8.05
N ASP A 482 46.31 -6.64 -7.97
CA ASP A 482 47.30 -6.44 -6.91
C ASP A 482 46.75 -6.66 -5.50
N GLU A 483 47.44 -7.50 -4.74
CA GLU A 483 47.27 -7.69 -3.31
C GLU A 483 47.48 -6.36 -2.55
N ASP A 484 46.44 -5.54 -2.41
CA ASP A 484 46.20 -4.84 -1.14
C ASP A 484 44.68 -4.64 -0.87
N PRO A 485 43.99 -5.69 -0.38
CA PRO A 485 42.58 -5.62 -0.01
C PRO A 485 42.38 -5.05 1.41
N SER A 486 43.28 -4.20 1.93
CA SER A 486 43.13 -3.64 3.27
C SER A 486 42.06 -2.55 3.39
N ASP A 487 41.48 -2.07 2.27
CA ASP A 487 40.44 -1.02 2.28
C ASP A 487 39.13 -1.37 1.54
N SER A 488 38.99 -2.57 0.97
CA SER A 488 37.78 -2.94 0.24
C SER A 488 36.72 -3.58 1.14
N LEU A 489 35.75 -2.75 1.57
CA LEU A 489 34.39 -3.13 1.98
C LEU A 489 34.32 -4.28 3.02
N SER A 490 34.27 -3.89 4.30
CA SER A 490 33.87 -4.78 5.38
C SER A 490 32.54 -5.46 5.04
N TRP A 491 32.60 -6.74 4.70
CA TRP A 491 31.46 -7.63 4.66
C TRP A 491 30.93 -7.80 6.09
N GLU A 492 30.08 -6.89 6.53
CA GLU A 492 29.21 -7.21 7.66
C GLU A 492 28.33 -8.38 7.22
N ARG A 493 28.61 -9.56 7.76
CA ARG A 493 27.69 -10.70 7.71
C ARG A 493 26.33 -10.17 8.17
N PRO A 494 25.24 -10.40 7.42
CA PRO A 494 23.91 -10.04 7.88
C PRO A 494 23.73 -10.67 9.27
N SER A 495 23.68 -9.82 10.30
CA SER A 495 23.32 -10.25 11.65
C SER A 495 22.02 -11.04 11.51
N GLU A 496 22.02 -12.29 11.95
CA GLU A 496 20.83 -13.11 12.07
C GLU A 496 19.81 -12.36 12.93
N ARG A 497 18.92 -11.59 12.28
CA ARG A 497 17.73 -11.05 12.94
C ARG A 497 16.72 -12.18 12.98
N ARG A 498 16.63 -12.80 14.16
CA ARG A 498 15.48 -13.61 14.57
C ARG A 498 14.24 -12.75 14.70
#